data_AF-A0A846Z5Q7-F1
#
_entry.id   AF-A0A846Z5Q7-F1
#
_cell.length_a   1.000
_cell.length_b   1.000
_cell.length_c   1.000
_cell.angle_alpha   90.00
_cell.angle_beta   90.00
_cell.angle_gamma   90.00
#
_symmetry.space_group_name_H-M   'P 1'
#
loop_
_entity.id
_entity.type
_entity.pdbx_description
1 polymer ?
#
loop_
_entity_poly.entity_id
_entity_poly.type
_entity_poly.pdbx_seq_one_letter_code
_entity_poly.pdbx_strand_id
1 'polypeptide(L)'
;MRFLIVLVALAAAAAVVVLLMYAFADRSAAGRAALERGARWEAHTESSGGVTTVVVRQVSRNDAGDLLAEVGRQTVASIPDGDPEWEERYHEAMAQARSRVAALQSEAD
;
A
#
# COMPACT_ATOMS: atom_id res chain seq x y z
N MET A 1 -32.78 -42.63 2.58
CA MET A 1 -33.39 -41.29 2.78
C MET A 1 -32.59 -40.41 3.73
N ARG A 2 -32.29 -40.81 4.97
CA ARG A 2 -31.49 -40.01 5.92
C ARG A 2 -30.07 -39.64 5.41
N PHE A 3 -29.40 -40.56 4.74
CA PHE A 3 -28.08 -40.30 4.14
C PHE A 3 -28.10 -39.22 3.05
N LEU A 4 -29.11 -39.26 2.16
CA LEU A 4 -29.33 -38.22 1.15
C LEU A 4 -29.59 -36.85 1.80
N ILE A 5 -30.36 -36.79 2.88
CA ILE A 5 -30.63 -35.56 3.62
C ILE A 5 -29.33 -34.98 4.21
N VAL A 6 -28.48 -35.82 4.80
CA VAL A 6 -27.18 -35.40 5.34
C VAL A 6 -26.26 -34.88 4.24
N LEU A 7 -26.22 -35.56 3.09
CA LEU A 7 -25.38 -35.17 1.96
C LEU A 7 -25.82 -33.83 1.36
N VAL A 8 -27.13 -33.63 1.22
CA VAL A 8 -27.72 -32.35 0.77
C VAL A 8 -27.45 -31.24 1.79
N ALA A 9 -27.61 -31.51 3.09
CA ALA A 9 -27.34 -30.53 4.14
C ALA A 9 -25.85 -30.12 4.18
N LEU A 10 -24.94 -31.07 3.98
CA LEU A 10 -23.50 -30.82 3.90
C LEU A 10 -23.15 -29.98 2.67
N ALA A 11 -23.73 -30.32 1.50
CA ALA A 11 -23.55 -29.55 0.28
C ALA A 11 -24.09 -28.11 0.43
N ALA A 12 -25.25 -27.94 1.06
CA ALA A 12 -25.81 -26.63 1.35
C ALA A 12 -24.91 -25.82 2.30
N ALA A 13 -24.39 -26.43 3.36
CA ALA A 13 -23.46 -25.78 4.28
C ALA A 13 -22.17 -25.36 3.57
N ALA A 14 -21.59 -26.22 2.73
CA ALA A 14 -20.42 -25.88 1.92
C ALA A 14 -20.71 -24.72 0.96
N ALA A 15 -21.87 -24.70 0.31
CA ALA A 15 -22.27 -23.61 -0.57
C ALA A 15 -22.38 -22.28 0.19
N VAL A 16 -22.97 -22.30 1.40
CA VAL A 16 -23.04 -21.12 2.27
C VAL A 16 -21.64 -20.62 2.64
N VAL A 17 -20.73 -21.51 3.02
CA VAL A 17 -19.34 -21.13 3.35
C VAL A 17 -18.64 -20.50 2.15
N VAL A 18 -18.77 -21.06 0.95
CA VAL A 18 -18.20 -20.50 -0.28
C VAL A 18 -18.78 -19.11 -0.57
N LEU A 19 -20.10 -18.95 -0.46
CA LEU A 19 -20.76 -17.65 -0.64
C LEU A 19 -20.29 -16.61 0.38
N LEU A 20 -20.11 -17.00 1.64
CA LEU A 20 -19.55 -16.12 2.66
C LEU A 20 -18.11 -15.73 2.30
N MET A 21 -17.25 -16.68 1.91
CA MET A 21 -15.88 -16.36 1.50
C MET A 21 -15.85 -15.35 0.34
N TYR A 22 -16.68 -15.53 -0.69
CA TYR A 22 -16.78 -14.58 -1.80
C TYR A 22 -17.29 -13.21 -1.35
N ALA A 23 -18.34 -13.16 -0.52
CA ALA A 23 -18.87 -11.89 -0.02
C ALA A 23 -17.87 -11.11 0.85
N PHE A 24 -17.07 -11.81 1.67
CA PHE A 24 -16.01 -11.20 2.46
C PHE A 24 -14.81 -10.77 1.60
N ALA A 25 -14.44 -11.58 0.60
CA ALA A 25 -13.37 -11.23 -0.34
C ALA A 25 -13.71 -9.96 -1.13
N ASP A 26 -14.92 -9.84 -1.67
CA ASP A 26 -15.37 -8.65 -2.41
C ASP A 26 -15.37 -7.39 -1.54
N ARG A 27 -15.83 -7.51 -0.28
CA ARG A 27 -15.82 -6.37 0.65
C ARG A 27 -14.39 -5.93 0.98
N SER A 28 -13.47 -6.88 1.15
CA SER A 28 -12.06 -6.56 1.41
C SER A 28 -11.39 -5.90 0.20
N ALA A 29 -11.70 -6.37 -1.02
CA ALA A 29 -11.22 -5.77 -2.26
C ALA A 29 -11.78 -4.36 -2.46
N ALA A 30 -13.08 -4.15 -2.19
CA ALA A 30 -13.71 -2.83 -2.28
C ALA A 30 -13.15 -1.82 -1.28
N GLY A 31 -12.88 -2.27 -0.03
CA GLY A 31 -12.24 -1.44 0.99
C GLY A 31 -10.82 -1.05 0.62
N ARG A 32 -10.05 -1.99 0.06
CA ARG A 32 -8.70 -1.73 -0.46
C ARG A 32 -8.72 -0.76 -1.64
N ALA A 33 -9.61 -0.96 -2.61
CA ALA A 33 -9.78 -0.08 -3.75
C ALA A 33 -10.24 1.34 -3.36
N ALA A 34 -11.00 1.47 -2.26
CA ALA A 34 -11.37 2.78 -1.72
C ALA A 34 -10.16 3.50 -1.09
N LEU A 35 -9.31 2.79 -0.35
CA LEU A 35 -8.07 3.33 0.21
C LEU A 35 -7.08 3.73 -0.90
N GLU A 36 -6.96 2.91 -1.94
CA GLU A 36 -6.14 3.17 -3.13
C GLU A 36 -6.58 4.43 -3.89
N ARG A 37 -7.88 4.64 -4.08
CA ARG A 37 -8.42 5.86 -4.74
C ARG A 37 -8.16 7.14 -3.96
N GLY A 38 -8.04 7.07 -2.63
CA GLY A 38 -7.68 8.21 -1.79
C GLY A 38 -6.18 8.36 -1.57
N ALA A 39 -5.36 7.43 -2.08
CA ALA A 39 -3.94 7.39 -1.79
C ALA A 39 -3.16 8.36 -2.69
N ARG A 40 -2.34 9.22 -2.09
CA ARG A 40 -1.48 10.16 -2.80
C ARG A 40 -0.02 9.74 -2.69
N TRP A 41 0.72 9.91 -3.78
CA TRP A 41 2.17 9.75 -3.77
C TRP A 41 2.83 10.93 -3.06
N GLU A 42 3.74 10.65 -2.13
CA GLU A 42 4.55 11.63 -1.41
C GLU A 42 6.01 11.18 -1.30
N ALA A 43 6.92 12.15 -1.29
CA ALA A 43 8.33 11.89 -0.98
C ALA A 43 8.50 11.82 0.54
N HIS A 44 9.24 10.83 1.02
CA HIS A 44 9.51 10.63 2.44
C HIS A 44 10.97 10.25 2.67
N THR A 45 11.51 10.70 3.80
CA THR A 45 12.86 10.37 4.23
C THR A 45 12.76 9.55 5.50
N GLU A 46 13.37 8.37 5.48
CA GLU A 46 13.52 7.50 6.64
C GLU A 46 15.01 7.49 7.01
N SER A 47 15.33 7.72 8.28
CA SER A 47 16.71 7.57 8.78
C SER A 47 16.70 6.46 9.83
N SER A 48 17.43 5.38 9.56
CA SER A 48 17.53 4.24 10.47
C SER A 48 18.85 3.50 10.28
N GLY A 49 19.45 3.01 11.37
CA GLY A 49 20.65 2.19 11.31
C GLY A 49 21.88 2.87 10.69
N GLY A 50 21.98 4.20 10.77
CA GLY A 50 23.08 4.95 10.15
C GLY A 50 22.96 5.11 8.64
N VAL A 51 21.75 4.92 8.09
CA VAL A 51 21.45 5.10 6.68
C VAL A 51 20.22 6.00 6.55
N THR A 52 20.34 7.01 5.70
CA THR A 52 19.25 7.85 5.23
C THR A 52 18.70 7.26 3.93
N THR A 53 17.47 6.80 3.97
CA THR A 53 16.74 6.27 2.82
C THR A 53 15.71 7.28 2.35
N VAL A 54 15.83 7.71 1.09
CA VAL A 54 14.82 8.53 0.43
C VAL A 54 13.88 7.60 -0.33
N VAL A 55 12.59 7.68 -0.03
CA VAL A 55 11.54 6.86 -0.63
C VAL A 55 10.43 7.72 -1.21
N VAL A 56 9.69 7.16 -2.15
CA VAL A 56 8.41 7.66 -2.62
C VAL A 56 7.36 6.65 -2.20
N ARG A 57 6.37 7.09 -1.42
CA ARG A 57 5.32 6.22 -0.89
C ARG A 57 3.94 6.71 -1.31
N GLN A 58 3.03 5.78 -1.58
CA GLN A 58 1.63 6.04 -1.84
C GLN A 58 0.86 5.84 -0.55
N VAL A 59 0.31 6.90 0.01
CA VAL A 59 -0.34 6.86 1.33
C VAL A 59 -1.77 7.36 1.27
N SER A 60 -2.64 6.66 1.99
CA SER A 60 -4.01 7.09 2.27
C SER A 60 -4.05 7.70 3.67
N ARG A 61 -4.70 8.87 3.80
CA ARG A 61 -4.84 9.58 5.07
C ARG A 61 -6.32 9.83 5.40
N ASN A 62 -6.64 9.95 6.68
CA ASN A 62 -7.97 10.39 7.11
C ASN A 62 -8.12 11.92 6.98
N ASP A 63 -9.32 12.44 7.23
CA ASP A 63 -9.59 13.89 7.18
C ASP A 63 -8.78 14.70 8.21
N ALA A 64 -8.28 14.06 9.28
CA ALA A 64 -7.40 14.65 10.28
C ALA A 64 -5.91 14.65 9.86
N GLY A 65 -5.56 14.00 8.74
CA GLY A 65 -4.19 13.86 8.23
C GLY A 65 -3.43 12.64 8.73
N ASP A 66 -4.02 11.81 9.59
CA ASP A 66 -3.39 10.58 10.09
C ASP A 66 -3.25 9.55 8.97
N LEU A 67 -2.14 8.81 8.99
CA LEU A 67 -1.88 7.73 8.03
C LEU A 67 -2.83 6.56 8.29
N LEU A 68 -3.68 6.24 7.31
CA LEU A 68 -4.57 5.08 7.34
C LEU A 68 -3.89 3.84 6.76
N ALA A 69 -3.19 4.00 5.63
CA ALA A 69 -2.52 2.91 4.95
C ALA A 69 -1.39 3.41 4.05
N GLU A 70 -0.32 2.62 3.98
CA GLU A 70 0.68 2.72 2.91
C GLU A 70 0.36 1.62 1.88
N VAL A 71 0.14 2.04 0.62
CA VAL A 71 -0.32 1.15 -0.45
C VAL A 71 0.81 0.80 -1.43
N GLY A 72 1.79 1.69 -1.56
CA GLY A 72 2.95 1.50 -2.44
C GLY A 72 4.19 2.19 -1.90
N ARG A 73 5.36 1.63 -2.18
CA ARG A 73 6.66 2.15 -1.77
C ARG A 73 7.70 1.93 -2.87
N GLN A 74 8.50 2.95 -3.14
CA GLN A 74 9.66 2.86 -4.02
C GLN A 74 10.85 3.54 -3.37
N THR A 75 11.96 2.84 -3.27
CA THR A 75 13.22 3.44 -2.81
C THR A 75 13.87 4.22 -3.93
N VAL A 76 14.25 5.46 -3.65
CA VAL A 76 14.98 6.33 -4.58
C VAL A 76 16.47 6.17 -4.36
N ALA A 77 16.91 6.32 -3.11
CA ALA A 77 18.30 6.15 -2.72
C ALA A 77 18.41 5.66 -1.27
N SER A 78 19.52 5.02 -0.96
CA SER A 78 19.96 4.73 0.42
C SER A 78 21.37 5.28 0.55
N ILE A 79 21.56 6.20 1.50
CA ILE A 79 22.78 6.99 1.65
C ILE A 79 23.29 6.74 3.07
N PRO A 80 24.48 6.17 3.25
CA PRO A 80 25.08 6.02 4.57
C PRO A 80 25.26 7.40 5.23
N ASP A 81 24.89 7.55 6.50
CA ASP A 81 24.96 8.84 7.20
C ASP A 81 26.41 9.35 7.38
N GLY A 82 27.40 8.45 7.26
CA GLY A 82 28.82 8.78 7.26
C GLY A 82 29.43 9.07 5.89
N ASP A 83 28.62 9.11 4.82
CA ASP A 83 29.09 9.41 3.47
C ASP A 83 29.55 10.89 3.40
N PRO A 84 30.80 11.19 2.97
CA PRO A 84 31.28 12.56 2.84
C PRO A 84 30.49 13.38 1.81
N GLU A 85 29.83 12.73 0.85
CA GLU A 85 28.98 13.34 -0.17
C GLU A 85 27.49 13.29 0.21
N TRP A 86 27.16 12.98 1.47
CA TRP A 86 25.79 12.75 1.93
C TRP A 86 24.82 13.87 1.52
N GLU A 87 25.21 15.13 1.70
CA GLU A 87 24.35 16.29 1.42
C GLU A 87 23.99 16.39 -0.07
N GLU A 88 24.99 16.22 -0.94
CA GLU A 88 24.80 16.25 -2.39
C GLU A 88 23.90 15.11 -2.84
N ARG A 89 24.20 13.89 -2.38
CA ARG A 89 23.42 12.68 -2.68
C ARG A 89 21.99 12.79 -2.17
N TYR A 90 21.79 13.38 -1.00
CA TYR A 90 20.47 13.56 -0.41
C TYR A 90 19.65 14.56 -1.22
N HIS A 91 20.23 15.69 -1.61
CA HIS A 91 19.55 16.68 -2.43
C HIS A 91 19.21 16.15 -3.82
N GLU A 92 20.12 15.42 -4.46
CA GLU A 92 19.86 14.75 -5.72
C GLU A 92 18.72 13.72 -5.59
N ALA A 93 18.78 12.87 -4.57
CA ALA A 93 17.74 11.89 -4.30
C ALA A 93 16.38 12.55 -4.02
N MET A 94 16.35 13.66 -3.30
CA MET A 94 15.12 14.42 -3.06
C MET A 94 14.56 15.09 -4.31
N ALA A 95 15.43 15.63 -5.18
CA ALA A 95 15.00 16.18 -6.47
C ALA A 95 14.39 15.07 -7.35
N GLN A 96 15.04 13.91 -7.41
CA GLN A 96 14.53 12.75 -8.13
C GLN A 96 13.22 12.23 -7.53
N ALA A 97 13.10 12.16 -6.20
CA ALA A 97 11.88 11.75 -5.51
C ALA A 97 10.71 12.66 -5.86
N ARG A 98 10.90 13.98 -5.84
CA ARG A 98 9.87 14.97 -6.22
C ARG A 98 9.46 14.84 -7.69
N SER A 99 10.43 14.65 -8.58
CA SER A 99 10.16 14.41 -10.00
C SER A 99 9.33 13.13 -10.20
N ARG A 100 9.68 12.04 -9.51
CA ARG A 100 8.91 10.78 -9.56
C ARG A 100 7.50 10.94 -9.01
N VAL A 101 7.32 11.65 -7.90
CA VAL A 101 5.99 11.94 -7.34
C VAL A 101 5.13 12.66 -8.37
N ALA A 102 5.67 13.70 -9.04
CA ALA A 102 4.93 14.44 -10.06
C ALA A 102 4.55 13.56 -11.27
N ALA A 103 5.43 12.67 -11.70
CA ALA A 103 5.15 11.71 -12.78
C ALA A 103 4.06 10.71 -12.37
N LEU A 104 4.19 10.10 -11.19
CA LEU A 104 3.24 9.12 -10.67
C LEU A 104 1.85 9.72 -10.37
N GLN A 105 1.80 11.00 -9.97
CA GLN A 105 0.54 11.72 -9.81
C GLN A 105 -0.12 11.99 -11.18
N SER A 106 0.67 12.39 -12.19
CA SER A 106 0.15 12.60 -13.55
C SER A 106 -0.37 11.33 -14.23
N GLU A 107 0.16 10.15 -13.88
CA GLU A 107 -0.34 8.86 -14.37
C GLU A 107 -1.62 8.39 -13.66
N ALA A 108 -1.89 8.92 -12.46
CA ALA A 108 -3.02 8.53 -11.62
C ALA A 108 -4.28 9.40 -11.84
N ASP A 109 -4.12 10.62 -12.36
CA ASP A 109 -5.19 11.53 -12.79
C ASP A 109 -5.72 11.17 -14.19
#